data_AF-A0A834GTI0-F1
#
_entry.id   AF-A0A834GTI0-F1
#
_cell.length_a   1.000
_cell.length_b   1.000
_cell.length_c   1.000
_cell.angle_alpha   90.00
_cell.angle_beta   90.00
_cell.angle_gamma   90.00
#
_symmetry.space_group_name_H-M   'P 1'
#
loop_
_entity.id
_entity.type
_entity.pdbx_description
1 polymer ?
#
loop_
_entity_poly.entity_id
_entity_poly.type
_entity_poly.pdbx_seq_one_letter_code
_entity_poly.pdbx_strand_id
1 'polypeptide(L)'
;MVMDIKRLNNMMSDHGIYSRERLLIPVSNPNLLIGGTCYIELDAYAKREVAVLYLEGGPDPKANCPNRASFDQGKRRIIDSLKRSMRVDDGTAQYYLSISDGDPRAALMEFSEDLKWERQAGLA
;
A
#
# COMPACT_ATOMS: atom_id res chain seq x y z
N MET A 1 -30.88 3.43 -11.21
CA MET A 1 -29.61 4.07 -11.61
C MET A 1 -28.90 4.76 -10.44
N VAL A 2 -29.44 5.83 -9.83
CA VAL A 2 -28.72 6.54 -8.75
C VAL A 2 -28.57 5.70 -7.46
N MET A 3 -29.57 4.89 -7.11
CA MET A 3 -29.50 4.00 -5.95
C MET A 3 -28.47 2.88 -6.14
N ASP A 4 -28.35 2.35 -7.36
CA ASP A 4 -27.40 1.28 -7.68
C ASP A 4 -25.96 1.76 -7.55
N ILE A 5 -25.70 3.00 -7.98
CA ILE A 5 -24.39 3.66 -7.81
C ILE A 5 -24.09 3.86 -6.33
N LYS A 6 -25.07 4.33 -5.53
CA LYS A 6 -24.90 4.48 -4.07
C LYS A 6 -24.55 3.13 -3.42
N ARG A 7 -25.26 2.06 -3.77
CA ARG A 7 -25.00 0.71 -3.26
C ARG A 7 -23.65 0.15 -3.73
N LEU A 8 -23.28 0.39 -4.99
CA LEU A 8 -21.99 -0.05 -5.56
C LEU A 8 -20.79 0.68 -4.92
N ASN A 9 -20.99 1.91 -4.48
CA ASN A 9 -19.95 2.67 -3.80
C ASN A 9 -20.03 2.55 -2.27
N ASN A 10 -20.97 1.77 -1.71
CA ASN A 10 -21.20 1.70 -0.27
C ASN A 10 -21.48 3.09 0.35
N MET A 11 -22.32 3.87 -0.31
CA MET A 11 -22.77 5.19 0.14
C MET A 11 -24.17 5.06 0.76
N MET A 12 -24.28 5.43 2.04
CA MET A 12 -25.56 5.45 2.77
C MET A 12 -26.23 6.83 2.74
N SER A 13 -25.51 7.90 2.37
CA SER A 13 -26.02 9.28 2.32
C SER A 13 -25.47 10.07 1.13
N ASP A 14 -26.14 11.16 0.76
CA ASP A 14 -25.70 12.06 -0.32
C ASP A 14 -24.39 12.78 0.00
N HIS A 15 -24.10 12.99 1.28
CA HIS A 15 -22.84 13.57 1.74
C HIS A 15 -21.62 12.69 1.38
N GLY A 16 -21.84 11.38 1.19
CA GLY A 16 -20.79 10.45 0.78
C GLY A 16 -20.26 10.70 -0.65
N ILE A 17 -21.00 11.44 -1.48
CA ILE A 17 -20.59 11.78 -2.86
C ILE A 17 -19.49 12.84 -2.83
N TYR A 18 -19.64 13.88 -2.00
CA TYR A 18 -18.68 15.00 -1.92
C TYR A 18 -17.39 14.64 -1.17
N SER A 19 -17.41 13.59 -0.35
CA SER A 19 -16.25 13.17 0.43
C SER A 19 -15.28 12.27 -0.35
N ARG A 20 -15.58 11.91 -1.60
CA ARG A 20 -14.84 10.88 -2.35
C ARG A 20 -14.16 11.46 -3.57
N GLU A 21 -12.93 11.00 -3.78
CA GLU A 21 -12.12 11.38 -4.94
C GLU A 21 -12.53 10.63 -6.21
N ARG A 22 -13.12 9.43 -6.08
CA ARG A 22 -13.58 8.61 -7.22
C ARG A 22 -14.90 7.90 -6.92
N LEU A 23 -15.68 7.67 -7.98
CA LEU A 23 -16.94 6.93 -7.95
C LEU A 23 -16.97 5.86 -9.03
N LEU A 24 -17.41 4.65 -8.65
CA LEU A 24 -17.63 3.54 -9.56
C LEU A 24 -18.99 3.69 -10.24
N ILE A 25 -18.98 3.74 -11.57
CA ILE A 25 -20.20 3.78 -12.39
C ILE A 25 -20.34 2.42 -13.08
N PRO A 26 -21.45 1.70 -12.88
CA PRO A 26 -21.66 0.43 -13.54
C PRO A 26 -21.82 0.64 -15.06
N VAL A 27 -21.06 -0.13 -15.85
CA VAL A 27 -21.17 -0.11 -17.31
C VAL A 27 -22.47 -0.84 -17.69
N SER A 28 -23.40 -0.10 -18.30
CA SER A 28 -24.71 -0.67 -18.67
C SER A 28 -24.66 -1.56 -19.90
N ASN A 29 -23.67 -1.36 -20.78
CA ASN A 29 -23.57 -2.08 -22.04
C ASN A 29 -22.24 -2.86 -22.09
N PRO A 30 -22.25 -4.20 -21.96
CA PRO A 30 -21.03 -5.00 -21.91
C PRO A 30 -20.24 -4.98 -23.22
N ASN A 31 -20.88 -4.63 -24.34
CA ASN A 31 -20.22 -4.49 -25.63
C ASN A 31 -19.14 -3.40 -25.63
N LEU A 32 -19.24 -2.41 -24.73
CA LEU A 32 -18.21 -1.36 -24.56
C LEU A 32 -16.91 -1.89 -23.96
N LEU A 33 -16.94 -3.07 -23.35
CA LEU A 33 -15.75 -3.72 -22.79
C LEU A 33 -15.00 -4.55 -23.83
N ILE A 34 -15.62 -4.84 -24.98
CA ILE A 34 -15.04 -5.69 -26.03
C ILE A 34 -13.92 -4.90 -26.72
N GLY A 35 -12.68 -5.38 -26.59
CA GLY A 35 -11.48 -4.74 -27.14
C GLY A 35 -10.91 -3.60 -26.28
N GLY A 36 -11.50 -3.32 -25.12
CA GLY A 36 -10.98 -2.37 -24.13
C GLY A 36 -10.08 -3.03 -23.09
N THR A 37 -9.04 -2.33 -22.65
CA THR A 37 -8.19 -2.78 -21.54
C THR A 37 -8.85 -2.45 -20.21
N CYS A 38 -9.16 -3.49 -19.42
CA CYS A 38 -9.70 -3.34 -18.08
C CYS A 38 -8.62 -3.66 -17.03
N TYR A 39 -8.70 -3.01 -15.87
CA TYR A 39 -7.80 -3.22 -14.74
C TYR A 39 -8.58 -3.79 -13.56
N ILE A 40 -7.99 -4.73 -12.83
CA ILE A 40 -8.59 -5.26 -11.60
C ILE A 40 -8.04 -4.45 -10.43
N GLU A 41 -8.92 -3.81 -9.68
CA GLU A 41 -8.56 -2.98 -8.53
C GLU A 41 -9.38 -3.33 -7.29
N LEU A 42 -8.73 -3.27 -6.13
CA LEU A 42 -9.42 -3.33 -4.84
C LEU A 42 -9.86 -1.91 -4.45
N ASP A 43 -11.16 -1.66 -4.42
CA ASP A 43 -11.66 -0.36 -3.99
C ASP A 43 -11.59 -0.20 -2.47
N ALA A 44 -10.93 0.85 -1.98
CA ALA A 44 -10.73 1.07 -0.55
C ALA A 44 -12.02 1.36 0.21
N TYR A 45 -13.00 1.99 -0.43
CA TYR A 45 -14.25 2.37 0.21
C TYR A 45 -15.31 1.28 0.14
N ALA A 46 -15.40 0.59 -1.00
CA ALA A 46 -16.32 -0.51 -1.20
C ALA A 46 -15.79 -1.86 -0.68
N LYS A 47 -14.48 -1.95 -0.37
CA LYS A 47 -13.78 -3.15 0.16
C LYS A 47 -14.01 -4.40 -0.71
N ARG A 48 -14.06 -4.22 -2.03
CA ARG A 48 -14.28 -5.30 -3.01
C ARG A 48 -13.41 -5.10 -4.23
N GLU A 49 -13.08 -6.22 -4.86
CA GLU A 49 -12.40 -6.24 -6.15
C GLU A 49 -13.39 -5.84 -7.26
N VAL A 50 -12.96 -4.94 -8.13
CA VAL A 50 -13.74 -4.42 -9.24
C VAL A 50 -12.88 -4.33 -10.49
N ALA A 51 -13.48 -4.64 -11.65
CA ALA A 51 -12.87 -4.37 -12.94
C ALA A 51 -13.20 -2.93 -13.35
N VAL A 52 -12.18 -2.11 -13.56
CA VAL A 52 -12.31 -0.69 -13.90
C VAL A 52 -11.80 -0.45 -15.31
N LEU A 53 -12.56 0.33 -16.07
CA LEU A 53 -12.19 0.85 -17.37
C LEU A 53 -11.88 2.34 -17.23
N TYR A 54 -10.69 2.75 -17.66
CA TYR A 54 -10.31 4.16 -17.74
C TYR A 54 -10.52 4.65 -19.18
N LEU A 55 -11.40 5.63 -19.37
CA LEU A 55 -11.72 6.18 -20.69
C LEU A 55 -10.56 7.01 -21.28
N GLU A 56 -9.66 7.50 -20.43
CA GLU A 56 -8.57 8.40 -20.84
C GLU A 56 -7.27 7.99 -20.12
N GLY A 57 -6.35 7.35 -20.86
CA GLY A 57 -4.93 7.24 -20.48
C GLY A 57 -4.52 6.21 -19.42
N GLY A 58 -5.41 5.37 -18.90
CA GLY A 58 -5.07 4.37 -17.88
C GLY A 58 -5.03 4.94 -16.45
N PRO A 59 -4.73 4.12 -15.43
CA PRO A 59 -4.77 4.55 -14.04
C PRO A 59 -3.72 5.64 -13.77
N ASP A 60 -4.14 6.81 -13.26
CA ASP A 60 -3.23 7.85 -12.79
C ASP A 60 -2.35 7.25 -11.67
N PRO A 61 -1.00 7.20 -11.85
CA PRO A 61 -0.09 6.64 -10.85
C PRO A 61 -0.14 7.38 -9.50
N LYS A 62 -0.75 8.58 -9.43
CA LYS A 62 -0.97 9.31 -8.17
C LYS A 62 -2.29 8.98 -7.47
N ALA A 63 -3.32 8.55 -8.20
CA ALA A 63 -4.63 8.23 -7.62
C ALA A 63 -4.70 6.81 -7.05
N ASN A 64 -3.86 5.91 -7.58
CA ASN A 64 -3.76 4.53 -7.13
C ASN A 64 -2.66 4.38 -6.08
N CYS A 65 -3.02 4.55 -4.81
CA CYS A 65 -2.57 3.64 -3.74
C CYS A 65 -3.05 4.11 -2.34
N PRO A 66 -4.30 3.83 -1.94
CA PRO A 66 -4.64 3.81 -0.52
C PRO A 66 -3.80 2.74 0.24
N ASN A 67 -3.36 1.70 -0.47
CA ASN A 67 -2.53 0.63 0.08
C ASN A 67 -1.03 0.95 0.14
N ARG A 68 -0.47 1.89 -0.66
CA ARG A 68 0.91 2.39 -0.41
C ARG A 68 0.94 3.16 0.89
N ALA A 69 -0.05 4.01 1.17
CA ALA A 69 -0.03 4.77 2.42
C ALA A 69 -0.06 3.84 3.65
N SER A 70 -0.88 2.79 3.64
CA SER A 70 -0.89 1.80 4.74
C SER A 70 0.32 0.85 4.74
N PHE A 71 0.83 0.44 3.58
CA PHE A 71 2.05 -0.39 3.49
C PHE A 71 3.30 0.38 3.87
N ASP A 72 3.44 1.63 3.43
CA ASP A 72 4.50 2.55 3.84
C ASP A 72 4.37 2.89 5.32
N GLN A 73 3.16 3.09 5.86
CA GLN A 73 2.97 3.33 7.29
C GLN A 73 3.32 2.08 8.13
N GLY A 74 2.98 0.88 7.64
CA GLY A 74 3.36 -0.39 8.26
C GLY A 74 4.87 -0.58 8.23
N LYS A 75 5.50 -0.36 7.08
CA LYS A 75 6.97 -0.38 6.93
C LYS A 75 7.65 0.66 7.79
N ARG A 76 7.10 1.88 7.87
CA ARG A 76 7.61 2.96 8.72
C ARG A 76 7.60 2.54 10.19
N ARG A 77 6.51 1.93 10.68
CA ARG A 77 6.41 1.41 12.05
C ARG A 77 7.44 0.31 12.32
N ILE A 78 7.69 -0.57 11.35
CA ILE A 78 8.71 -1.62 11.46
C ILE A 78 10.11 -1.00 11.55
N ILE A 79 10.44 -0.06 10.65
CA ILE A 79 11.73 0.65 10.64
C ILE A 79 11.91 1.44 11.95
N ASP A 80 10.89 2.17 12.41
CA ASP A 80 10.93 2.92 13.68
C ASP A 80 11.14 2.01 14.89
N SER A 81 10.58 0.80 14.86
CA SER A 81 10.81 -0.20 15.90
C SER A 81 12.23 -0.74 15.86
N LEU A 82 12.73 -1.07 14.66
CA LEU A 82 14.08 -1.58 14.44
C LEU A 82 15.14 -0.57 14.89
N LYS A 83 14.95 0.69 14.49
CA LYS A 83 15.76 1.84 14.88
C LYS A 83 15.88 1.97 16.40
N ARG A 84 14.77 1.87 17.13
CA ARG A 84 14.75 1.95 18.60
C ARG A 84 15.46 0.76 19.25
N SER A 85 15.31 -0.44 18.70
CA SER A 85 15.94 -1.65 19.22
C SER A 85 17.45 -1.69 18.98
N MET A 86 17.89 -1.29 17.78
CA MET A 86 19.30 -1.28 17.38
C MET A 86 20.06 -0.02 17.82
N ARG A 87 19.34 1.07 18.13
CA ARG A 87 19.89 2.42 18.41
C ARG A 87 20.71 3.00 17.25
N VAL A 88 20.22 2.79 16.02
CA VAL A 88 20.85 3.26 14.77
C VAL A 88 20.02 4.37 14.09
N ASP A 89 20.50 4.90 12.97
CA ASP A 89 19.74 5.82 12.11
C ASP A 89 18.74 5.08 11.19
N ASP A 90 17.87 5.84 10.53
CA ASP A 90 16.85 5.29 9.62
C ASP A 90 17.48 4.51 8.45
N GLY A 91 18.61 4.98 7.92
CA GLY A 91 19.30 4.36 6.79
C GLY A 91 19.86 2.99 7.17
N THR A 92 20.52 2.90 8.31
CA THR A 92 21.05 1.62 8.83
C THR A 92 19.92 0.64 9.15
N ALA A 93 18.84 1.09 9.82
CA ALA A 93 17.69 0.23 10.09
C ALA A 93 17.04 -0.30 8.79
N GLN A 94 16.93 0.55 7.78
CA GLN A 94 16.38 0.17 6.48
C GLN A 94 17.29 -0.79 5.72
N TYR A 95 18.61 -0.64 5.84
CA TYR A 95 19.59 -1.57 5.26
C TYR A 95 19.40 -2.99 5.79
N TYR A 96 19.41 -3.17 7.13
CA TYR A 96 19.23 -4.49 7.74
C TYR A 96 17.87 -5.10 7.44
N LEU A 97 16.80 -4.29 7.42
CA LEU A 97 15.48 -4.78 7.03
C LEU A 97 15.43 -5.24 5.57
N SER A 98 16.19 -4.59 4.68
CA SER A 98 16.21 -4.92 3.25
C SER A 98 16.99 -6.20 2.96
N ILE A 99 18.12 -6.44 3.64
CA ILE A 99 18.89 -7.68 3.48
C ILE A 99 18.18 -8.90 4.09
N SER A 100 17.29 -8.68 5.07
CA SER A 100 16.51 -9.72 5.74
C SER A 100 15.12 -9.95 5.13
N ASP A 101 14.89 -9.56 3.87
CA ASP A 101 13.62 -9.71 3.15
C ASP A 101 12.38 -9.19 3.91
N GLY A 102 12.58 -8.15 4.71
CA GLY A 102 11.53 -7.54 5.52
C GLY A 102 11.21 -8.23 6.85
N ASP A 103 11.96 -9.25 7.28
CA ASP A 103 11.81 -9.85 8.62
C ASP A 103 12.60 -9.04 9.67
N PRO A 104 11.92 -8.36 10.62
CA PRO A 104 12.58 -7.56 11.65
C PRO A 104 13.38 -8.39 12.65
N ARG A 105 13.05 -9.68 12.86
CA ARG A 105 13.80 -10.55 13.78
C ARG A 105 15.13 -10.98 13.20
N ALA A 106 15.13 -11.36 11.92
CA ALA A 106 16.34 -11.68 11.18
C ALA A 106 17.26 -10.45 11.09
N ALA A 107 16.70 -9.27 10.80
CA ALA A 107 17.46 -8.02 10.76
C ALA A 107 18.17 -7.69 12.09
N LEU A 108 17.48 -7.91 13.22
CA LEU A 108 18.07 -7.74 14.55
C LEU A 108 19.16 -8.77 14.87
N MET A 109 19.00 -10.00 14.39
CA MET A 109 19.97 -11.08 14.59
C MET A 109 21.28 -10.77 13.86
N GLU A 110 21.20 -10.44 12.56
CA GLU A 110 22.35 -10.04 11.74
C GLU A 110 23.11 -8.86 12.37
N PHE A 111 22.40 -7.80 12.76
CA PHE A 111 23.01 -6.66 13.44
C PHE A 111 23.71 -7.02 14.75
N SER A 112 23.13 -7.96 15.51
CA SER A 112 23.74 -8.41 16.77
C SER A 112 25.00 -9.25 16.55
N GLU A 113 25.08 -9.98 15.45
CA GLU A 113 26.28 -10.74 15.07
C GLU A 113 27.39 -9.79 14.61
N ASP A 114 27.06 -8.78 13.81
CA ASP A 114 28.03 -7.77 13.39
C ASP A 114 28.61 -6.99 14.58
N LEU A 115 27.77 -6.59 15.54
CA LEU A 115 28.23 -5.95 16.79
C LEU A 115 29.15 -6.85 17.63
N LYS A 116 28.88 -8.17 17.67
CA LYS A 116 29.77 -9.12 18.35
C LYS A 116 31.10 -9.19 17.63
N TRP A 117 31.07 -9.23 16.31
CA TRP A 117 32.28 -9.30 15.49
C TRP A 117 33.14 -8.04 15.66
N GLU A 118 32.55 -6.84 15.64
CA GLU A 118 33.26 -5.57 15.90
C GLU A 118 33.94 -5.55 17.28
N ARG A 119 33.24 -6.01 18.33
CA ARG A 119 33.80 -6.09 19.68
C ARG A 119 34.94 -7.09 19.77
N GLN A 120 34.81 -8.24 19.11
CA GLN A 120 35.83 -9.30 19.10
C GLN A 120 37.06 -8.90 18.26
N ALA A 121 36.85 -8.13 17.20
CA ALA A 121 37.89 -7.63 16.30
C ALA A 121 38.66 -6.42 16.87
N GLY A 122 38.26 -5.89 18.02
CA GLY A 122 38.95 -4.80 18.70
C GLY A 122 38.85 -3.46 17.98
N LEU A 123 37.78 -3.25 17.19
CA LEU A 123 37.53 -2.01 16.44
C LEU A 123 36.69 -0.99 17.22
N ALA A 124 36.66 -1.11 18.56
CA ALA A 124 35.93 -0.19 19.46
C ALA A 124 36.80 0.98 19.93
#